data_AF-A0A1I2FBC7-F1
#
_entry.id   AF-A0A1I2FBC7-F1
#
_cell.length_a   1.000
_cell.length_b   1.000
_cell.length_c   1.000
_cell.angle_alpha   90.00
_cell.angle_beta   90.00
_cell.angle_gamma   90.00
#
_symmetry.space_group_name_H-M   'P 1'
#
loop_
_entity.id
_entity.type
_entity.pdbx_description
1 polymer ?
#
loop_
_entity_poly.entity_id
_entity_poly.type
_entity_poly.pdbx_seq_one_letter_code
_entity_poly.pdbx_strand_id
1 'polypeptide(L)'
;MKNDLERIADPATPLNAAYALCSATVPNGLFTAMRFHPAEMEVERLYSTMSDIYPVSGRKPKRDTPWGEKVLTRKEVNIGFGPADIAWAFSDYETILGLGLEAVLNIPVVTDGQILGTINYLRKAPSFTEGEVVAAQACAHALALRKDLGRTNSH
;
A
#
# COMPACT_ATOMS: atom_id res chain seq x y z
N MET A 1 6.39 16.41 8.31
CA MET A 1 7.04 15.70 7.18
C MET A 1 8.41 15.15 7.53
N LYS A 2 9.50 15.96 7.69
CA LYS A 2 10.85 15.39 7.93
C LYS A 2 10.92 14.51 9.19
N ASN A 3 10.40 15.01 10.31
CA ASN A 3 10.32 14.25 11.57
C ASN A 3 9.44 12.99 11.45
N ASP A 4 8.39 13.02 10.62
CA ASP A 4 7.51 11.86 10.45
C ASP A 4 8.17 10.76 9.62
N LEU A 5 8.92 11.12 8.56
CA LEU A 5 9.67 10.15 7.75
C LEU A 5 10.78 9.47 8.55
N GLU A 6 11.48 10.21 9.42
CA GLU A 6 12.47 9.65 10.34
C GLU A 6 11.81 8.62 11.28
N ARG A 7 10.64 8.96 11.85
CA ARG A 7 9.88 8.03 12.70
C ARG A 7 9.34 6.82 11.94
N ILE A 8 8.88 6.99 10.70
CA ILE A 8 8.44 5.87 9.85
C ILE A 8 9.61 4.90 9.63
N ALA A 9 10.81 5.41 9.34
CA ALA A 9 12.00 4.61 9.09
C ALA A 9 12.59 3.95 10.36
N ASP A 10 12.33 4.51 11.54
CA ASP A 10 12.89 4.04 12.81
C ASP A 10 12.19 2.73 13.29
N PRO A 11 12.92 1.60 13.41
CA PRO A 11 12.39 0.37 13.98
C PRO A 11 11.91 0.49 15.43
N ALA A 12 12.37 1.50 16.19
CA ALA A 12 11.87 1.78 17.53
C ALA A 12 10.43 2.33 17.52
N THR A 13 10.00 2.92 16.40
CA THR A 13 8.58 3.24 16.19
C THR A 13 7.82 1.95 15.89
N PRO A 14 6.77 1.60 16.67
CA PRO A 14 5.94 0.44 16.38
C PRO A 14 5.41 0.45 14.94
N LEU A 15 5.41 -0.70 14.27
CA LEU A 15 5.10 -0.76 12.84
C LEU A 15 3.68 -0.24 12.51
N ASN A 16 2.70 -0.49 13.40
CA ASN A 16 1.35 0.08 13.28
C ASN A 16 1.36 1.62 13.36
N ALA A 17 2.19 2.20 14.21
CA ALA A 17 2.35 3.65 14.31
C ALA A 17 3.04 4.23 13.07
N ALA A 18 4.04 3.53 12.51
CA ALA A 18 4.63 3.91 11.23
C ALA A 18 3.59 3.91 10.09
N TYR A 19 2.75 2.88 10.00
CA TYR A 19 1.65 2.84 9.03
C TYR A 19 0.61 3.93 9.27
N ALA A 20 0.28 4.26 10.52
CA ALA A 20 -0.60 5.37 10.84
C ALA A 20 -0.03 6.72 10.36
N LEU A 21 1.29 6.94 10.50
CA LEU A 21 1.97 8.13 9.96
C LEU A 21 1.90 8.16 8.42
N CYS A 22 2.11 7.03 7.74
CA CYS A 22 1.93 6.92 6.30
C CYS A 22 0.49 7.27 5.87
N SER A 23 -0.50 6.75 6.59
CA SER A 23 -1.92 7.07 6.36
C SER A 23 -2.21 8.56 6.55
N ALA A 24 -1.63 9.20 7.56
CA ALA A 24 -1.85 10.61 7.84
C ALA A 24 -1.14 11.56 6.83
N THR A 25 -0.17 11.06 6.07
CA THR A 25 0.64 11.88 5.14
C THR A 25 -0.14 12.29 3.88
N VAL A 26 -1.07 11.45 3.43
CA VAL A 26 -1.91 11.72 2.26
C VAL A 26 -3.39 11.60 2.64
N PRO A 27 -4.21 12.64 2.45
CA PRO A 27 -5.65 12.56 2.73
C PRO A 27 -6.30 11.40 1.96
N ASN A 28 -6.87 10.45 2.71
CA ASN A 28 -7.50 9.24 2.17
C ASN A 28 -8.74 8.86 2.98
N GLY A 29 -9.64 8.09 2.36
CA GLY A 29 -10.75 7.43 3.04
C GLY A 29 -10.42 6.00 3.49
N LEU A 30 -9.46 5.34 2.84
CA LEU A 30 -8.95 4.03 3.20
C LEU A 30 -7.45 3.97 2.96
N PHE A 31 -6.71 3.50 3.97
CA PHE A 31 -5.31 3.18 3.87
C PHE A 31 -5.08 1.72 4.24
N THR A 32 -4.27 1.02 3.46
CA THR A 32 -3.81 -0.34 3.78
C THR A 32 -2.33 -0.51 3.52
N ALA A 33 -1.68 -1.35 4.33
CA ALA A 33 -0.33 -1.84 4.06
C ALA A 33 -0.37 -3.35 3.84
N MET A 34 0.31 -3.80 2.79
CA MET A 34 0.35 -5.18 2.35
C MET A 34 1.79 -5.68 2.37
N ARG A 35 2.02 -6.91 2.83
CA ARG A 35 3.24 -7.69 2.60
C ARG A 35 3.08 -8.49 1.32
N PHE A 36 4.13 -8.59 0.53
CA PHE A 36 4.17 -9.47 -0.63
C PHE A 36 4.87 -10.79 -0.29
N HIS A 37 4.24 -11.90 -0.64
CA HIS A 37 4.76 -13.27 -0.51
C HIS A 37 5.12 -13.77 -1.92
N PRO A 38 6.41 -13.69 -2.32
CA PRO A 38 6.81 -13.90 -3.71
C PRO A 38 6.69 -15.35 -4.18
N ALA A 39 6.86 -16.34 -3.29
CA ALA A 39 6.76 -17.74 -3.65
C ALA A 39 5.31 -18.11 -4.06
N GLU A 40 4.34 -17.57 -3.35
CA GLU A 40 2.92 -17.80 -3.58
C GLU A 40 2.30 -16.80 -4.57
N MET A 41 2.99 -15.68 -4.86
CA MET A 41 2.45 -14.52 -5.57
C MET A 41 1.19 -13.97 -4.90
N GLU A 42 1.23 -13.86 -3.57
CA GLU A 42 0.13 -13.35 -2.74
C GLU A 42 0.49 -12.05 -2.03
N VAL A 43 -0.53 -11.27 -1.68
CA VAL A 43 -0.39 -10.14 -0.75
C VAL A 43 -1.16 -10.42 0.52
N GLU A 44 -0.54 -10.12 1.67
CA GLU A 44 -1.13 -10.23 3.01
C GLU A 44 -1.29 -8.85 3.62
N ARG A 45 -2.48 -8.56 4.15
CA ARG A 45 -2.75 -7.28 4.81
C ARG A 45 -2.13 -7.21 6.19
N LEU A 46 -1.19 -6.28 6.39
CA LEU A 46 -0.56 -6.00 7.69
C LEU A 46 -1.29 -4.89 8.46
N TYR A 47 -1.96 -3.97 7.76
CA TYR A 47 -2.65 -2.83 8.37
C TYR A 47 -3.83 -2.36 7.53
N SER A 48 -4.87 -1.84 8.19
CA SER A 48 -6.04 -1.22 7.57
C SER A 48 -6.62 -0.13 8.46
N THR A 49 -7.05 0.99 7.88
CA THR A 49 -7.88 1.98 8.60
C THR A 49 -9.37 1.62 8.64
N MET A 50 -9.78 0.58 7.92
CA MET A 50 -11.14 0.02 7.97
C MET A 50 -11.03 -1.49 8.23
N SER A 51 -10.56 -1.90 9.41
CA SER A 51 -10.33 -3.30 9.76
C SER A 51 -11.59 -4.16 9.79
N ASP A 52 -12.75 -3.56 10.06
CA ASP A 52 -14.04 -4.28 10.09
C ASP A 52 -14.46 -4.77 8.68
N ILE A 53 -14.08 -4.02 7.64
CA ILE A 53 -14.35 -4.35 6.23
C ILE A 53 -13.16 -5.10 5.62
N TYR A 54 -11.94 -4.70 5.99
CA TYR A 54 -10.69 -5.23 5.47
C TYR A 54 -9.81 -5.74 6.63
N PRO A 55 -10.07 -6.97 7.13
CA PRO A 55 -9.34 -7.51 8.27
C PRO A 55 -7.84 -7.64 8.01
N VAL A 56 -7.03 -7.39 9.04
CA VAL A 56 -5.60 -7.75 9.04
C VAL A 56 -5.49 -9.26 8.84
N SER A 57 -4.40 -9.74 8.24
CA SER A 57 -4.14 -11.14 7.79
C SER A 57 -4.91 -11.62 6.56
N GLY A 58 -5.79 -10.81 5.98
CA GLY A 58 -6.42 -11.16 4.71
C GLY A 58 -5.38 -11.35 3.61
N ARG A 59 -5.35 -12.54 2.99
CA ARG A 59 -4.49 -12.88 1.86
C ARG A 59 -5.25 -12.86 0.54
N LYS A 60 -4.61 -12.39 -0.53
CA LYS A 60 -5.18 -12.42 -1.88
C LYS A 60 -4.11 -12.84 -2.91
N PRO A 61 -4.43 -13.79 -3.82
CA PRO A 61 -3.57 -14.08 -4.95
C PRO A 61 -3.51 -12.89 -5.91
N LYS A 62 -2.32 -12.63 -6.46
CA LYS A 62 -2.08 -11.56 -7.43
C LYS A 62 -1.44 -12.05 -8.72
N ARG A 63 -1.16 -13.35 -8.80
CA ARG A 63 -0.70 -14.03 -10.02
C ARG A 63 -1.63 -13.71 -11.19
N ASP A 64 -1.02 -13.44 -12.34
CA ASP A 64 -1.71 -13.19 -13.62
C ASP A 64 -2.69 -12.01 -13.64
N THR A 65 -2.59 -11.09 -12.67
CA THR A 65 -3.36 -9.85 -12.68
C THR A 65 -2.55 -8.72 -13.34
N PRO A 66 -3.15 -7.88 -14.20
CA PRO A 66 -2.47 -6.71 -14.77
C PRO A 66 -1.92 -5.76 -13.68
N TRP A 67 -2.65 -5.63 -12.58
CA TRP A 67 -2.19 -4.88 -11.40
C TRP A 67 -0.96 -5.51 -10.75
N GLY A 68 -0.95 -6.84 -10.57
CA GLY A 68 0.19 -7.58 -10.01
C GLY A 68 1.43 -7.41 -10.86
N GLU A 69 1.28 -7.49 -12.19
CA GLU A 69 2.39 -7.27 -13.12
C GLU A 69 2.95 -5.84 -13.04
N LYS A 70 2.09 -4.81 -13.05
CA LYS A 70 2.52 -3.41 -12.95
C LYS A 70 3.17 -3.09 -11.59
N VAL A 71 2.49 -3.42 -10.49
CA VAL A 71 2.89 -2.95 -9.17
C VAL A 71 3.89 -3.88 -8.50
N LEU A 72 3.71 -5.20 -8.62
CA LEU A 72 4.57 -6.17 -7.93
C LEU A 72 5.79 -6.59 -8.75
N THR A 73 5.60 -6.92 -10.03
CA THR A 73 6.70 -7.34 -10.91
C THR A 73 7.53 -6.14 -11.36
N ARG A 74 6.90 -5.15 -12.01
CA ARG A 74 7.57 -3.96 -12.55
C ARG A 74 7.87 -2.88 -11.51
N LYS A 75 7.29 -2.99 -10.30
CA LYS A 75 7.51 -2.06 -9.17
C LYS A 75 7.11 -0.62 -9.52
N GLU A 76 6.03 -0.48 -10.28
CA GLU A 76 5.54 0.81 -10.71
C GLU A 76 4.38 1.29 -9.85
N VAL A 77 4.32 2.62 -9.66
CA VAL A 77 3.17 3.26 -9.00
C VAL A 77 1.92 3.06 -9.85
N ASN A 78 0.83 2.69 -9.18
CA ASN A 78 -0.50 2.73 -9.80
C ASN A 78 -1.28 3.93 -9.28
N ILE A 79 -1.75 4.78 -10.18
CA ILE A 79 -2.69 5.86 -9.91
C ILE A 79 -3.87 5.71 -10.87
N GLY A 80 -5.09 5.91 -10.37
CA GLY A 80 -6.30 5.79 -11.17
C GLY A 80 -7.49 6.51 -10.53
N PHE A 81 -8.48 6.85 -11.35
CA PHE A 81 -9.68 7.54 -10.94
C PHE A 81 -10.92 7.07 -11.71
N GLY A 82 -11.95 6.71 -10.96
CA GLY A 82 -13.24 6.26 -11.44
C GLY A 82 -13.41 4.74 -11.41
N PRO A 83 -14.64 4.25 -11.67
CA PRO A 83 -14.99 2.85 -11.53
C PRO A 83 -14.13 1.88 -12.34
N ALA A 84 -13.72 2.27 -13.55
CA ALA A 84 -12.90 1.43 -14.42
C ALA A 84 -11.50 1.17 -13.83
N ASP A 85 -10.87 2.21 -13.28
CA ASP A 85 -9.54 2.07 -12.67
C ASP A 85 -9.59 1.28 -11.35
N ILE A 86 -10.67 1.43 -10.57
CA ILE A 86 -10.89 0.63 -9.37
C ILE A 86 -11.10 -0.85 -9.74
N ALA A 87 -11.94 -1.14 -10.74
CA ALA A 87 -12.17 -2.50 -11.24
C ALA A 87 -10.91 -3.15 -11.82
N TRP A 88 -10.05 -2.36 -12.47
CA TRP A 88 -8.77 -2.84 -12.97
C TRP A 88 -7.79 -3.22 -11.84
N ALA A 89 -7.78 -2.46 -10.73
CA ALA A 89 -6.84 -2.66 -9.64
C ALA A 89 -7.28 -3.71 -8.60
N PHE A 90 -8.59 -3.87 -8.37
CA PHE A 90 -9.13 -4.65 -7.26
C PHE A 90 -10.23 -5.61 -7.70
N SER A 91 -10.13 -6.88 -7.28
CA SER A 91 -11.16 -7.89 -7.53
C SER A 91 -12.45 -7.64 -6.74
N ASP A 92 -12.36 -6.93 -5.61
CA ASP A 92 -13.45 -6.51 -4.74
C ASP A 92 -13.90 -5.07 -5.02
N TYR A 93 -13.82 -4.64 -6.28
CA TYR A 93 -14.18 -3.28 -6.71
C TYR A 93 -15.60 -2.88 -6.31
N GLU A 94 -16.56 -3.81 -6.29
CA GLU A 94 -17.94 -3.52 -5.89
C GLU A 94 -18.03 -3.00 -4.45
N THR A 95 -17.30 -3.60 -3.52
CA THR A 95 -17.21 -3.14 -2.13
C THR A 95 -16.56 -1.75 -2.06
N ILE A 96 -15.47 -1.55 -2.79
CA ILE A 96 -14.72 -0.28 -2.81
C ILE A 96 -15.61 0.86 -3.35
N LEU A 97 -16.29 0.62 -4.47
CA LEU A 97 -17.22 1.58 -5.07
C LEU A 97 -18.46 1.80 -4.22
N GLY A 98 -18.94 0.76 -3.51
CA GLY A 98 -20.01 0.88 -2.52
C GLY A 98 -19.66 1.80 -1.34
N LEU A 99 -18.38 1.93 -1.00
CA LEU A 99 -17.87 2.91 -0.03
C LEU A 99 -17.70 4.32 -0.63
N GLY A 100 -17.95 4.46 -1.93
CA GLY A 100 -17.75 5.67 -2.71
C GLY A 100 -16.29 6.00 -2.99
N LEU A 101 -15.38 5.04 -2.87
CA LEU A 101 -13.94 5.24 -3.10
C LEU A 101 -13.64 5.05 -4.59
N GLU A 102 -13.31 6.14 -5.29
CA GLU A 102 -13.14 6.15 -6.75
C GLU A 102 -11.72 6.51 -7.18
N ALA A 103 -10.91 7.10 -6.28
CA ALA A 103 -9.49 7.35 -6.51
C ALA A 103 -8.64 6.27 -5.85
N VAL A 104 -7.63 5.77 -6.57
CA VAL A 104 -6.65 4.80 -6.05
C VAL A 104 -5.22 5.28 -6.27
N LEU A 105 -4.38 5.06 -5.27
CA LEU A 105 -2.93 5.17 -5.34
C LEU A 105 -2.29 3.96 -4.66
N ASN A 106 -1.56 3.13 -5.41
CA ASN A 106 -0.77 2.03 -4.88
C ASN A 106 0.71 2.33 -5.06
N ILE A 107 1.45 2.37 -3.96
CA ILE A 107 2.89 2.59 -3.96
C ILE A 107 3.60 1.28 -3.57
N PRO A 108 4.48 0.74 -4.43
CA PRO A 108 5.31 -0.39 -4.06
C PRO A 108 6.36 0.03 -3.03
N VAL A 109 6.58 -0.81 -2.01
CA VAL A 109 7.64 -0.65 -1.02
C VAL A 109 8.79 -1.54 -1.45
N VAL A 110 9.92 -0.94 -1.85
CA VAL A 110 11.05 -1.64 -2.47
C VAL A 110 12.34 -1.35 -1.71
N THR A 111 13.08 -2.39 -1.35
CA THR A 111 14.40 -2.32 -0.72
C THR A 111 15.39 -3.16 -1.51
N ASP A 112 16.59 -2.65 -1.81
CA ASP A 112 17.62 -3.35 -2.58
C ASP A 112 17.11 -4.00 -3.89
N GLY A 113 16.18 -3.33 -4.57
CA GLY A 113 15.54 -3.82 -5.78
C GLY A 113 14.53 -4.95 -5.57
N GLN A 114 14.28 -5.39 -4.34
CA GLN A 114 13.24 -6.37 -3.97
C GLN A 114 11.99 -5.67 -3.45
N ILE A 115 10.81 -6.12 -3.91
CA ILE A 115 9.55 -5.61 -3.39
C ILE A 115 9.18 -6.33 -2.08
N LEU A 116 8.93 -5.54 -1.03
CA LEU A 116 8.47 -6.03 0.27
C LEU A 116 6.94 -6.13 0.34
N GLY A 117 6.25 -5.31 -0.46
CA GLY A 117 4.82 -5.14 -0.39
C GLY A 117 4.33 -3.82 -0.98
N THR A 118 3.16 -3.35 -0.55
CA THR A 118 2.60 -2.07 -1.01
C THR A 118 1.96 -1.30 0.14
N ILE A 119 1.92 0.02 0.00
CA ILE A 119 0.98 0.88 0.73
C ILE A 119 -0.04 1.44 -0.26
N ASN A 120 -1.31 1.47 0.13
CA ASN A 120 -2.41 1.79 -0.76
C ASN A 120 -3.30 2.85 -0.12
N TYR A 121 -3.66 3.86 -0.90
CA TYR A 121 -4.54 4.94 -0.52
C TYR A 121 -5.74 4.93 -1.46
N LEU A 122 -6.93 4.99 -0.89
CA LEU A 122 -8.17 5.18 -1.65
C LEU A 122 -8.97 6.33 -1.06
N ARG A 123 -9.64 7.09 -1.91
CA ARG A 123 -10.56 8.16 -1.51
C ARG A 123 -11.67 8.34 -2.53
N LYS A 124 -12.66 9.17 -2.22
CA LYS A 124 -13.78 9.47 -3.14
C LYS A 124 -13.29 10.23 -4.37
N ALA A 125 -13.19 11.54 -4.24
CA ALA A 125 -12.63 12.45 -5.22
C ALA A 125 -11.90 13.57 -4.46
N PRO A 126 -10.97 14.30 -5.11
CA PRO A 126 -10.47 14.09 -6.47
C PRO A 126 -9.44 12.94 -6.56
N SER A 127 -8.91 12.68 -7.75
CA SER A 127 -7.71 11.85 -7.93
C SER A 127 -6.51 12.40 -7.15
N PHE A 128 -5.46 11.59 -6.96
CA PHE A 128 -4.24 12.00 -6.26
C PHE A 128 -3.40 12.95 -7.12
N THR A 129 -2.88 14.00 -6.49
CA THR A 129 -1.99 14.97 -7.13
C THR A 129 -0.55 14.45 -7.18
N GLU A 130 0.28 15.03 -8.05
CA GLU A 130 1.72 14.68 -8.11
C GLU A 130 2.42 14.87 -6.76
N GLY A 131 2.09 15.94 -6.02
CA GLY A 131 2.64 16.18 -4.68
C GLY A 131 2.27 15.10 -3.67
N GLU A 132 1.04 14.57 -3.75
CA GLU A 132 0.59 13.45 -2.90
C GLU A 132 1.27 12.14 -3.30
N VAL A 133 1.51 11.91 -4.60
CA VAL A 133 2.27 10.75 -5.08
C VAL A 133 3.70 10.79 -4.55
N VAL A 134 4.37 11.95 -4.63
CA VAL A 134 5.73 12.14 -4.08
C VAL A 134 5.76 11.91 -2.57
N ALA A 135 4.76 12.42 -1.83
CA ALA A 135 4.67 12.21 -0.39
C ALA A 135 4.47 10.73 -0.03
N ALA A 136 3.60 10.01 -0.76
CA ALA A 136 3.39 8.59 -0.57
C ALA A 136 4.63 7.76 -0.93
N GLN A 137 5.37 8.12 -1.99
CA GLN A 137 6.66 7.53 -2.33
C GLN A 137 7.70 7.74 -1.24
N ALA A 138 7.75 8.92 -0.62
CA ALA A 138 8.64 9.19 0.51
C ALA A 138 8.31 8.30 1.72
N CYS A 139 7.03 8.08 2.02
CA CYS A 139 6.60 7.12 3.03
C CYS A 139 7.03 5.69 2.70
N ALA A 140 6.83 5.24 1.47
CA ALA A 140 7.25 3.90 1.03
C ALA A 140 8.78 3.72 1.11
N HIS A 141 9.54 4.76 0.75
CA HIS A 141 10.99 4.75 0.90
C HIS A 141 11.40 4.67 2.38
N ALA A 142 10.80 5.47 3.26
CA ALA A 142 11.07 5.40 4.70
C ALA A 142 10.74 4.02 5.28
N LEU A 143 9.63 3.41 4.88
CA LEU A 143 9.30 2.03 5.26
C LEU A 143 10.36 1.04 4.76
N ALA A 144 10.86 1.17 3.53
CA ALA A 144 11.87 0.27 2.97
C ALA A 144 13.22 0.28 3.72
N LEU A 145 13.52 1.35 4.47
CA LEU A 145 14.72 1.45 5.32
C LEU A 145 14.59 0.66 6.63
N ARG A 146 13.38 0.22 6.99
CA ARG A 146 13.12 -0.53 8.22
C ARG A 146 13.62 -1.97 8.13
N LYS A 147 14.52 -2.35 9.04
CA LYS A 147 15.09 -3.71 9.09
C LYS A 147 14.09 -4.80 9.54
N ASP A 148 13.00 -4.40 10.21
CA ASP A 148 11.94 -5.30 10.70
C ASP A 148 10.87 -5.62 9.64
N LEU A 149 10.89 -4.97 8.48
CA LEU A 149 9.97 -5.26 7.37
C LEU A 149 10.46 -6.37 6.42
N GLY A 150 11.77 -6.55 6.27
CA GLY A 150 12.39 -7.46 5.30
C GLY A 150 12.82 -8.83 5.84
N ARG A 151 12.64 -9.11 7.14
CA ARG A 151 12.96 -10.43 7.69
C ARG A 151 11.77 -11.37 7.58
N THR A 152 11.71 -12.13 6.50
CA THR A 152 11.20 -13.49 6.60
C THR A 152 12.24 -14.27 7.39
N ASN A 153 11.84 -14.87 8.52
CA ASN A 153 12.67 -15.87 9.17
C ASN A 153 12.79 -17.05 8.19
N SER A 154 13.86 -17.08 7.39
CA SER A 154 14.31 -18.30 6.74
C SER A 154 14.81 -19.22 7.86
N HIS A 155 13.96 -20.16 8.28
CA HIS A 155 14.40 -21.40 8.92
C HIS A 155 14.37 -22.49 7.86
#